data_AF-A0A3D1BMR4-F1
#
_entry.id   AF-A0A3D1BMR4-F1
#
_cell.length_a   1.000
_cell.length_b   1.000
_cell.length_c   1.000
_cell.angle_alpha   90.00
_cell.angle_beta   90.00
_cell.angle_gamma   90.00
#
_symmetry.space_group_name_H-M   'P 1'
#
loop_
_entity.id
_entity.type
_entity.pdbx_description
1 polymer ?
#
loop_
_entity_poly.entity_id
_entity_poly.type
_entity_poly.pdbx_seq_one_letter_code
_entity_poly.pdbx_strand_id
1 'polypeptide(L)' 'MSEKAGLKENDIIISLGDIRIESMDDIKIFLLYKKHGDTVKVRVLRERFLLGEKEMEFIVTL' A
#
# COMPACT_ATOMS: atom_id res chain seq x y z
N MET A 1 9.47 -16.02 2.46
CA MET A 1 9.65 -14.95 3.47
C MET A 1 8.77 -13.77 3.08
N SER A 2 7.48 -13.81 3.45
CA SER A 2 6.53 -12.70 3.21
C SER A 2 6.56 -11.77 4.42
N GLU A 3 7.73 -11.19 4.69
CA GLU A 3 7.87 -10.10 5.66
C GLU A 3 7.39 -8.82 4.97
N LYS A 4 6.05 -8.70 4.91
CA LYS A 4 5.17 -7.63 4.43
C LYS A 4 5.79 -6.23 4.21
N ALA A 5 6.79 -6.03 3.35
CA ALA A 5 7.35 -4.74 2.89
C ALA A 5 7.56 -3.59 3.91
N GLY A 6 7.43 -3.81 5.23
CA GLY A 6 7.31 -2.75 6.24
C GLY A 6 5.88 -2.21 6.52
N LEU A 7 4.84 -2.77 5.91
CA LEU A 7 3.44 -2.45 6.18
C LEU A 7 3.01 -2.94 7.57
N LYS A 8 2.20 -2.15 8.25
CA LYS A 8 1.70 -2.41 9.60
C LYS A 8 0.18 -2.37 9.63
N GLU A 9 -0.39 -3.01 10.65
CA GLU A 9 -1.81 -2.83 10.96
C GLU A 9 -2.08 -1.34 11.25
N ASN A 10 -3.25 -0.87 10.80
CA ASN A 10 -3.69 0.52 10.78
C ASN A 10 -3.03 1.44 9.73
N ASP A 11 -2.25 0.89 8.79
CA ASP A 11 -1.86 1.65 7.60
C ASP A 11 -3.07 1.87 6.69
N ILE A 12 -3.31 3.12 6.29
CA ILE A 12 -4.35 3.47 5.32
C ILE A 12 -3.69 3.57 3.94
N ILE A 13 -4.03 2.68 3.02
CA ILE A 13 -3.51 2.73 1.65
C ILE A 13 -4.16 3.90 0.91
N ILE A 14 -3.32 4.80 0.38
CA ILE A 14 -3.77 5.99 -0.37
C ILE A 14 -3.42 5.88 -1.86
N SER A 15 -2.50 4.98 -2.23
CA SER A 15 -2.19 4.71 -3.64
C SER A 15 -1.49 3.38 -3.86
N LEU A 16 -1.66 2.82 -5.06
CA LEU A 16 -0.87 1.70 -5.60
C LEU A 16 -0.25 2.10 -6.94
N GLY A 17 1.07 2.20 -6.99
CA GLY A 17 1.82 2.79 -8.08
C GLY A 17 1.44 4.26 -8.25
N ASP A 18 1.03 4.59 -9.46
CA ASP A 18 0.55 5.93 -9.82
C ASP A 18 -0.97 6.09 -9.67
N ILE A 19 -1.68 5.04 -9.22
CA ILE A 19 -3.12 5.03 -9.07
C ILE A 19 -3.50 5.40 -7.64
N ARG A 20 -4.28 6.48 -7.48
CA ARG A 20 -4.88 6.86 -6.20
C ARG A 20 -5.99 5.85 -5.85
N ILE A 21 -6.00 5.41 -4.61
CA ILE A 21 -6.98 4.46 -4.10
C ILE A 21 -7.94 5.21 -3.20
N GLU A 22 -9.24 5.12 -3.48
CA GLU A 22 -10.29 5.74 -2.68
C GLU A 22 -11.20 4.69 -2.03
N SER A 23 -11.23 3.47 -2.59
CA SER A 23 -12.04 2.37 -2.12
C SER A 23 -11.32 1.02 -2.16
N MET A 24 -11.90 0.03 -1.48
CA MET A 24 -11.41 -1.34 -1.53
C MET A 24 -11.55 -1.97 -2.92
N ASP A 25 -12.50 -1.51 -3.74
CA ASP A 25 -12.71 -2.06 -5.07
C ASP A 25 -11.61 -1.62 -6.05
N ASP A 26 -11.08 -0.41 -5.89
CA ASP A 26 -9.91 0.05 -6.67
C ASP A 26 -8.69 -0.86 -6.45
N ILE A 27 -8.50 -1.32 -5.21
CA ILE A 27 -7.42 -2.26 -4.86
C ILE A 27 -7.63 -3.58 -5.58
N LYS A 28 -8.85 -4.14 -5.54
CA LYS A 28 -9.16 -5.41 -6.22
C LYS A 28 -8.95 -5.31 -7.73
N ILE A 29 -9.42 -4.22 -8.34
CA ILE A 29 -9.26 -3.97 -9.78
C ILE A 29 -7.78 -3.84 -10.13
N PHE A 30 -7.02 -3.07 -9.34
CA PHE A 30 -5.58 -2.93 -9.54
C PHE A 30 -4.85 -4.28 -9.51
N LEU A 31 -5.17 -5.12 -8.51
CA LEU A 31 -4.55 -6.43 -8.35
C LEU A 31 -4.92 -7.43 -9.46
N LEU A 32 -6.11 -7.28 -10.09
CA LEU A 32 -6.54 -8.15 -11.19
C LEU A 32 -5.58 -8.12 -12.39
N TYR A 33 -4.94 -6.98 -12.63
CA TYR A 33 -4.01 -6.80 -13.75
C TYR A 33 -2.55 -7.08 -13.39
N LYS A 34 -2.27 -7.50 -12.15
CA LYS A 34 -0.92 -7.80 -11.69
C LYS A 34 -0.66 -9.28 -11.63
N LYS A 35 0.61 -9.65 -11.87
CA LYS A 35 1.08 -11.03 -11.84
C LYS A 35 1.90 -11.27 -10.59
N HIS A 36 1.94 -12.53 -10.17
CA HIS A 36 2.85 -12.96 -9.12
C HIS A 36 4.31 -12.64 -9.51
N GLY A 37 5.06 -12.06 -8.60
CA GLY A 37 6.40 -11.53 -8.82
C GLY A 37 6.45 -10.05 -9.23
N ASP A 38 5.32 -9.41 -9.51
CA ASP A 38 5.30 -7.98 -9.82
C ASP A 38 5.60 -7.15 -8.57
N THR A 39 6.43 -6.13 -8.72
CA THR A 39 6.68 -5.14 -7.67
C THR A 39 5.73 -3.95 -7.83
N VAL A 40 5.06 -3.59 -6.74
CA VAL A 40 4.14 -2.47 -6.65
C VAL A 40 4.59 -1.52 -5.55
N LYS A 41 4.65 -0.24 -5.90
CA LYS A 41 4.83 0.85 -4.95
C LYS A 41 3.52 1.10 -4.22
N VAL A 42 3.50 1.00 -2.90
CA VAL A 42 2.34 1.24 -2.05
C VAL A 42 2.60 2.48 -1.23
N ARG A 43 1.76 3.51 -1.38
CA ARG A 43 1.79 4.67 -0.48
C ARG A 43 0.70 4.50 0.56
N VAL A 44 1.06 4.70 1.81
CA VAL A 44 0.15 4.62 2.95
C VAL A 44 0.26 5.85 3.82
N LEU A 45 -0.83 6.17 4.49
CA LEU A 45 -0.88 7.10 5.59
C LEU A 45 -0.83 6.30 6.89
N ARG A 46 0.18 6.55 7.71
CA ARG A 46 0.36 5.90 9.01
C ARG A 46 0.21 6.92 10.12
N GLU A 47 -0.78 6.73 10.97
CA GLU A 47 -0.93 7.52 12.19
C GLU A 47 0.16 7.15 13.19
N ARG A 48 0.83 8.18 13.74
CA ARG A 48 1.81 8.04 14.82
C ARG A 48 1.35 8.88 15.99
N PHE A 49 1.26 8.23 17.15
CA PHE A 49 0.80 8.85 18.40
C PHE A 49 1.46 10.20 18.73
N LEU A 50 2.74 10.38 18.39
CA LEU A 50 3.49 11.61 18.69
C LEU A 50 3.62 12.59 17.51
N LEU A 51 3.37 12.14 16.27
CA LEU A 51 3.72 12.90 15.06
C LEU A 51 2.53 13.10 14.10
N GLY A 52 1.34 12.65 14.47
CA GLY A 52 0.17 12.65 13.61
C GLY A 52 0.31 11.69 12.44
N GLU A 53 -0.48 11.95 11.39
CA GLU A 53 -0.47 11.16 10.17
C GLU A 53 0.79 11.45 9.34
N LYS A 54 1.47 10.39 8.90
CA LYS A 54 2.65 10.49 8.03
C LYS A 54 2.49 9.62 6.81
N GLU A 55 2.71 10.20 5.64
CA GLU A 55 2.82 9.45 4.40
C GLU A 55 4.11 8.63 4.36
N MET A 56 3.98 7.37 3.95
CA MET A 56 5.07 6.41 3.83
C MET A 56 4.92 5.66 2.50
N GLU A 57 6.05 5.30 1.90
CA GLU A 57 6.09 4.53 0.66
C GLU A 57 6.81 3.21 0.90
N PHE A 58 6.23 2.13 0.38
CA PHE A 58 6.75 0.77 0.49
C PHE A 58 6.75 0.10 -0.89
N ILE A 59 7.72 -0.77 -1.15
CA ILE A 59 7.74 -1.58 -2.36
C ILE A 59 7.35 -3.00 -1.97
N VAL A 60 6.22 -3.47 -2.48
CA VAL A 60 5.64 -4.79 -2.21
C VAL A 60 5.80 -5.66 -3.44
N THR A 61 6.22 -6.92 -3.27
CA THR A 61 6.18 -7.92 -4.34
C THR A 61 4.92 -8.76 -4.16
N LEU A 62 4.14 -8.92 -5.23
CA LEU A 62 2.88 -9.67 -5.28
C LEU A 62 3.08 -11.17 -5.48
#